data_AF-A0A9E7RVH8-F1
#
_entry.id   AF-A0A9E7RVH8-F1
#
_cell.length_a   1.000
_cell.length_b   1.000
_cell.length_c   1.000
_cell.angle_alpha   90.00
_cell.angle_beta   90.00
_cell.angle_gamma   90.00
#
_symmetry.space_group_name_H-M   'P 1'
#
loop_
_entity.id
_entity.type
_entity.pdbx_description
1 polymer ?
#
loop_
_entity_poly.entity_id
_entity_poly.type
_entity_poly.pdbx_seq_one_letter_code
_entity_poly.pdbx_strand_id
1 'polypeptide(L)'
;MIILKVIALVFFTLAAVFSIKNYLLTRYASGVWGLVSMALVTGVILVSVRLVNEFFLTDSLEVVKICLLPVMMAFILAASFELKRDILRPL
;
A
#
# COMPACT_ATOMS: atom_id res chain seq x y z
N MET A 1 -18.01 -13.62 -0.47
CA MET A 1 -16.58 -13.21 -0.42
C MET A 1 -16.27 -11.97 -1.25
N ILE A 2 -16.81 -11.83 -2.47
CA ILE A 2 -16.57 -10.68 -3.37
C ILE A 2 -16.91 -9.32 -2.74
N ILE A 3 -18.05 -9.19 -2.05
CA ILE A 3 -18.49 -7.93 -1.40
C ILE A 3 -17.42 -7.41 -0.42
N LEU A 4 -16.81 -8.30 0.38
CA LEU A 4 -15.76 -7.92 1.33
C LEU A 4 -14.51 -7.40 0.61
N LYS A 5 -14.14 -7.97 -0.54
CA LYS A 5 -13.00 -7.51 -1.36
C LYS A 5 -13.27 -6.15 -1.98
N VAL A 6 -14.49 -5.90 -2.46
CA VAL A 6 -14.90 -4.59 -2.99
C VAL A 6 -14.85 -3.52 -1.90
N ILE A 7 -15.40 -3.82 -0.72
CA ILE A 7 -15.33 -2.92 0.44
C ILE A 7 -13.87 -2.66 0.83
N ALA A 8 -13.05 -3.70 0.92
CA ALA A 8 -11.63 -3.57 1.21
C ALA A 8 -10.92 -2.69 0.18
N LEU A 9 -11.23 -2.83 -1.11
CA LEU A 9 -10.67 -2.01 -2.18
C LEU A 9 -11.03 -0.53 -2.01
N VAL A 10 -12.27 -0.21 -1.65
CA VAL A 10 -12.71 1.18 -1.40
C VAL A 10 -11.98 1.77 -0.20
N PHE A 11 -11.86 1.05 0.91
CA PHE A 11 -11.14 1.54 2.08
C PHE A 11 -9.63 1.68 1.83
N PHE A 12 -9.01 0.75 1.10
CA PHE A 12 -7.59 0.84 0.75
C PHE A 12 -7.31 2.01 -0.21
N THR A 13 -8.17 2.26 -1.19
CA THR A 13 -8.03 3.40 -2.10
C THR A 13 -8.20 4.72 -1.36
N LEU A 14 -9.20 4.85 -0.49
CA LEU A 14 -9.35 6.01 0.38
C LEU A 14 -8.11 6.24 1.26
N ALA A 15 -7.61 5.18 1.93
CA ALA A 15 -6.41 5.27 2.75
C ALA A 15 -5.18 5.72 1.93
N ALA A 16 -5.01 5.21 0.71
CA ALA A 16 -3.95 5.63 -0.20
C ALA A 16 -4.07 7.12 -0.56
N VAL A 17 -5.27 7.60 -0.90
CA VAL A 17 -5.52 9.01 -1.21
C VAL A 17 -5.20 9.91 -0.01
N PHE A 18 -5.61 9.53 1.20
CA PHE A 18 -5.28 10.28 2.41
C PHE A 18 -3.77 10.30 2.69
N SER A 19 -3.09 9.16 2.51
CA SER A 19 -1.64 9.08 2.70
C SER A 19 -0.88 9.98 1.71
N ILE A 20 -1.26 9.94 0.42
CA ILE A 20 -0.69 10.81 -0.61
C ILE A 20 -0.95 12.28 -0.28
N LYS A 21 -2.18 12.62 0.14
CA LYS A 21 -2.52 13.99 0.54
C LYS A 21 -1.63 14.46 1.70
N ASN A 22 -1.37 13.62 2.69
CA ASN A 22 -0.46 13.95 3.80
C ASN A 22 1.01 14.07 3.34
N TYR A 23 1.44 13.25 2.39
CA TYR A 23 2.75 13.38 1.78
C TYR A 23 2.91 14.72 1.04
N LEU A 24 1.88 15.17 0.33
CA LEU A 24 1.84 16.49 -0.32
C LEU A 24 1.84 17.63 0.70
N LEU A 25 1.05 17.52 1.77
CA LEU A 25 0.97 18.54 2.83
C LEU A 25 2.29 18.72 3.56
N THR A 26 3.07 17.64 3.71
CA THR A 26 4.43 17.68 4.26
C THR A 26 5.48 18.16 3.24
N ARG A 27 5.06 18.72 2.10
CA ARG A 27 5.94 19.19 1.01
C ARG A 27 6.94 18.13 0.55
N TYR A 28 6.52 16.87 0.50
CA TYR A 28 7.36 15.74 0.13
C TYR A 28 8.56 15.50 1.07
N ALA A 29 8.63 16.19 2.21
CA ALA A 29 9.77 16.11 3.12
C ALA A 29 9.73 14.86 4.01
N SER A 30 8.55 14.31 4.28
CA SER A 30 8.42 13.12 5.13
C SER A 30 8.57 11.84 4.32
N GLY A 31 9.71 11.18 4.46
CA GLY A 31 9.97 9.86 3.88
C GLY A 31 8.96 8.81 4.35
N VAL A 32 8.47 8.92 5.59
CA VAL A 32 7.44 8.02 6.16
C VAL A 32 6.15 8.07 5.34
N TRP A 33 5.60 9.25 5.08
CA TRP A 33 4.36 9.38 4.30
C TRP A 33 4.53 8.89 2.86
N GLY A 34 5.73 9.06 2.26
CA GLY A 34 6.05 8.49 0.95
C GLY A 34 6.04 6.97 0.95
N LEU A 35 6.70 6.33 1.93
CA LEU A 35 6.77 4.88 2.05
C LEU A 35 5.42 4.25 2.40
N VAL A 36 4.63 4.88 3.27
CA VAL A 36 3.25 4.47 3.58
C VAL A 36 2.36 4.58 2.33
N SER A 37 2.51 5.65 1.54
CA SER A 37 1.76 5.79 0.28
C SER A 37 2.10 4.66 -0.69
N MET A 38 3.38 4.33 -0.86
CA MET A 38 3.83 3.21 -1.71
C MET A 38 3.28 1.86 -1.23
N ALA A 39 3.31 1.60 0.09
CA ALA A 39 2.73 0.38 0.67
C ALA A 39 1.22 0.27 0.38
N LEU A 40 0.48 1.36 0.56
CA LEU A 40 -0.98 1.40 0.34
C LEU A 40 -1.34 1.24 -1.13
N VAL A 41 -0.62 1.88 -2.06
CA VAL A 41 -0.81 1.69 -3.50
C VAL A 41 -0.53 0.23 -3.89
N THR A 42 0.53 -0.37 -3.35
CA THR A 42 0.83 -1.79 -3.57
C THR A 42 -0.31 -2.68 -3.04
N GLY A 43 -0.89 -2.34 -1.89
CA GLY A 43 -2.07 -3.00 -1.33
C GLY A 43 -3.32 -2.88 -2.22
N VAL A 44 -3.59 -1.70 -2.78
CA VAL A 44 -4.69 -1.48 -3.74
C VAL A 44 -4.51 -2.38 -4.97
N ILE A 45 -3.30 -2.43 -5.54
CA ILE A 45 -2.99 -3.29 -6.68
C ILE A 45 -3.21 -4.76 -6.31
N LEU A 46 -2.72 -5.21 -5.16
CA LEU A 46 -2.90 -6.58 -4.67
C LEU A 46 -4.38 -6.97 -4.56
N VAL A 47 -5.21 -6.11 -3.96
CA VAL A 47 -6.66 -6.36 -3.81
C VAL A 47 -7.35 -6.35 -5.17
N SER A 48 -6.95 -5.45 -6.08
CA SER A 48 -7.48 -5.36 -7.43
C SER A 48 -7.16 -6.63 -8.24
N VAL A 49 -5.92 -7.11 -8.19
CA VAL A 49 -5.50 -8.38 -8.82
C VAL A 49 -6.27 -9.56 -8.23
N ARG A 50 -6.47 -9.60 -6.90
CA ARG A 50 -7.27 -10.65 -6.24
C ARG A 50 -8.75 -10.62 -6.63
N LEU A 51 -9.28 -9.45 -6.95
CA LEU A 51 -10.65 -9.28 -7.43
C LEU A 51 -10.75 -9.76 -8.89
N VAL A 52 -9.86 -9.29 -9.77
CA VAL A 52 -9.83 -9.65 -11.20
C VAL A 52 -9.59 -11.15 -11.39
N ASN A 53 -8.68 -11.75 -10.62
CA ASN A 53 -8.39 -13.18 -10.71
C ASN A 53 -9.60 -14.07 -10.37
N GLU A 54 -10.55 -13.56 -9.57
CA GLU A 54 -11.78 -14.27 -9.24
C GLU A 54 -12.77 -14.30 -10.41
N PHE A 55 -12.67 -13.34 -11.35
CA PHE A 55 -13.50 -13.27 -12.54
C PHE A 55 -12.88 -13.96 -13.76
N PHE A 56 -11.54 -13.92 -13.89
CA PHE A 56 -10.84 -14.41 -15.09
C PHE A 56 -10.06 -15.71 -14.89
N LEU A 57 -10.02 -16.28 -13.66
CA LEU A 57 -9.42 -17.59 -13.35
C LEU A 57 -8.08 -17.82 -14.07
N THR A 58 -7.16 -16.86 -13.96
CA THR A 58 -5.91 -16.85 -14.74
C THR A 58 -4.71 -17.09 -13.83
N ASP A 59 -4.04 -18.23 -14.00
CA ASP A 59 -2.89 -18.64 -13.18
C ASP A 59 -1.73 -17.62 -13.18
N SER A 60 -1.61 -16.80 -14.22
CA SER A 60 -0.60 -15.74 -14.33
C SER A 60 -0.74 -14.65 -13.26
N LEU A 61 -1.95 -14.39 -12.76
CA LEU A 61 -2.19 -13.42 -11.68
C LEU A 61 -1.81 -13.96 -10.30
N GLU A 62 -1.57 -15.26 -10.17
CA GLU A 62 -1.10 -15.87 -8.92
C GLU A 62 0.30 -15.43 -8.55
N VAL A 63 1.19 -15.40 -9.53
CA VAL A 63 2.58 -14.96 -9.36
C VAL A 63 2.61 -13.51 -8.87
N VAL A 64 1.77 -12.66 -9.47
CA VAL A 64 1.65 -11.24 -9.09
C VAL A 64 1.21 -11.08 -7.63
N LYS A 65 0.25 -11.88 -7.16
CA LYS A 65 -0.18 -11.87 -5.74
C LYS A 65 0.96 -12.24 -4.79
N ILE A 66 1.77 -13.24 -5.15
CA ILE A 66 2.87 -13.74 -4.33
C ILE A 66 4.00 -12.70 -4.25
N CYS A 67 4.32 -12.04 -5.37
CA CYS A 67 5.39 -11.05 -5.42
C CYS A 67 5.01 -9.70 -4.76
N LEU A 68 3.75 -9.29 -4.81
CA LEU A 68 3.31 -8.01 -4.24
C LEU A 68 3.28 -8.00 -2.70
N LEU A 69 3.06 -9.14 -2.06
CA LEU A 69 3.06 -9.29 -0.61
C LEU A 69 4.40 -8.87 0.05
N PRO A 70 5.56 -9.43 -0.33
CA PRO A 70 6.84 -9.02 0.23
C PRO A 70 7.22 -7.58 -0.15
N VAL A 71 6.81 -7.09 -1.31
CA VAL A 71 7.02 -5.68 -1.71
C VAL A 71 6.28 -4.73 -0.76
N MET A 72 5.00 -5.02 -0.48
CA MET A 72 4.22 -4.24 0.49
C MET A 72 4.86 -4.29 1.88
N MET A 73 5.33 -5.48 2.32
CA MET A 73 5.99 -5.63 3.61
C MET A 73 7.30 -4.84 3.68
N ALA A 74 8.09 -4.81 2.61
CA ALA A 74 9.33 -4.03 2.54
C ALA A 74 9.07 -2.54 2.71
N PHE A 75 8.03 -1.99 2.08
CA PHE A 75 7.65 -0.59 2.26
C PHE A 75 7.16 -0.27 3.68
N ILE A 76 6.39 -1.17 4.30
CA ILE A 76 5.94 -1.01 5.68
C ILE A 76 7.13 -1.02 6.65
N LEU A 77 8.05 -1.97 6.47
CA LEU A 77 9.27 -2.05 7.29
C LEU A 77 10.13 -0.80 7.10
N ALA A 78 10.36 -0.37 5.87
CA ALA A 78 11.10 0.86 5.58
C ALA A 78 10.44 2.08 6.25
N ALA A 79 9.10 2.20 6.18
CA ALA A 79 8.37 3.29 6.84
C ALA A 79 8.56 3.26 8.36
N SER A 80 8.60 2.08 8.98
CA SER A 80 8.82 1.93 10.43
C SER A 80 10.23 2.36 10.85
N PHE A 81 11.24 2.07 10.02
CA PHE A 81 12.61 2.53 10.28
C PHE A 81 12.75 4.04 10.12
N GLU A 82 12.13 4.64 9.10
CA GLU A 82 12.15 6.09 8.96
C GLU A 82 11.38 6.79 10.08
N LEU A 83 10.24 6.24 10.50
CA LEU A 83 9.50 6.80 11.64
C LEU A 83 10.36 6.80 12.91
N LYS A 84 11.08 5.70 13.17
CA LYS A 84 12.01 5.61 14.31
C LYS A 84 13.13 6.65 14.20
N ARG A 85 13.66 6.89 12.99
CA ARG A 85 14.70 7.89 12.75
C ARG A 85 14.18 9.32 12.98
N ASP A 86 13.00 9.66 12.47
CA ASP A 86 12.36 10.96 12.68
C ASP A 86 12.10 11.25 14.17
N ILE A 87 11.73 10.22 14.95
CA ILE A 87 11.53 10.35 16.41
C ILE A 87 12.86 10.56 17.16
N LEU A 88 13.93 9.86 16.74
CA LEU A 88 15.24 9.92 17.41
C LEU A 88 16.05 11.17 17.05
N ARG A 89 15.78 11.79 15.90
CA ARG A 89 16.34 13.07 15.48
C ARG A 89 15.22 13.94 14.92
N PRO A 90 14.40 14.56 15.79
CA PRO A 90 13.51 15.60 15.34
C PRO A 90 14.40 16.73 14.82
N LEU A 91 14.37 16.96 13.50
CA LEU A 91 15.00 18.12 12.88
C LEU A 91 14.47 19.42 13.51
#